data_AF-A0A840WP97-F1
#
_entry.id   AF-A0A840WP97-F1
#
_cell.length_a   1.000
_cell.length_b   1.000
_cell.length_c   1.000
_cell.angle_alpha   90.00
_cell.angle_beta   90.00
_cell.angle_gamma   90.00
#
_symmetry.space_group_name_H-M   'P 1'
#
loop_
_entity.id
_entity.type
_entity.pdbx_description
1 polymer ?
#
loop_
_entity_poly.entity_id
_entity_poly.type
_entity_poly.pdbx_seq_one_letter_code
_entity_poly.pdbx_strand_id
1 'polypeptide(L)'
;MDAGGMSSRRLHVACQIRGDIRTSKNGESPLDSLLVDAIVIGCGATLVMDLVAVLLNRIFGLRSLDYGLVGRWGYSLLEGKFFHHPIFATPPVRHEMLIGWALHYLIGIAFAFLFLAAMGTGWRVSPSLFPALVFGAFTVAAPFFILQPAFGAGVAASQAPKPGLARAKSLLAHLSFGFGIWVSAALWSLHV
;
A
#
# COMPACT_ATOMS: atom_id res chain seq x y z
N MET A 1 -24.88 33.56 -18.46
CA MET A 1 -25.68 32.39 -18.04
C MET A 1 -25.21 31.20 -18.84
N ASP A 2 -24.79 30.13 -18.17
CA ASP A 2 -23.99 29.05 -18.76
C ASP A 2 -24.77 28.03 -19.59
N ALA A 3 -24.22 27.68 -20.75
CA ALA A 3 -24.64 26.53 -21.56
C ALA A 3 -23.56 25.42 -21.68
N GLY A 4 -22.33 25.65 -21.20
CA GLY A 4 -21.20 24.73 -21.39
C GLY A 4 -21.19 23.48 -20.50
N GLY A 5 -21.77 23.56 -19.29
CA GLY A 5 -21.63 22.51 -18.27
C GLY A 5 -22.36 21.19 -18.55
N MET A 6 -23.39 21.20 -19.40
CA MET A 6 -24.22 20.01 -19.66
C MET A 6 -23.60 19.01 -20.65
N SER A 7 -22.66 19.45 -21.50
CA SER A 7 -22.03 18.57 -22.50
C SER A 7 -21.05 17.57 -21.85
N SER A 8 -20.14 18.06 -21.00
CA SER A 8 -19.11 17.24 -20.35
C SER A 8 -19.69 16.10 -19.50
N ARG A 9 -20.74 16.36 -18.70
CA ARG A 9 -21.40 15.30 -17.91
C ARG A 9 -22.04 14.22 -18.78
N ARG A 10 -22.63 14.57 -19.92
CA ARG A 10 -23.21 13.58 -20.86
C ARG A 10 -22.13 12.72 -21.51
N LEU A 11 -20.98 13.30 -21.85
CA LEU A 11 -19.82 12.56 -22.37
C LEU A 11 -19.22 11.61 -21.32
N HIS A 12 -19.09 12.05 -20.07
CA HIS A 12 -18.67 11.17 -18.96
C HIS A 12 -19.62 9.99 -18.74
N VAL A 13 -20.93 10.24 -18.67
CA VAL A 13 -21.93 9.17 -18.50
C VAL A 13 -21.96 8.21 -19.70
N ALA A 14 -21.83 8.73 -20.93
CA ALA A 14 -21.74 7.89 -22.11
C ALA A 14 -20.45 7.04 -22.15
N CYS A 15 -19.33 7.57 -21.65
CA CYS A 15 -18.08 6.82 -21.51
C CYS A 15 -18.21 5.71 -20.46
N GLN A 16 -18.77 6.03 -19.29
CA GLN A 16 -19.06 5.07 -18.20
C GLN A 16 -19.91 3.89 -18.71
N ILE A 17 -21.07 4.20 -19.31
CA ILE A 17 -22.01 3.20 -19.84
C ILE A 17 -21.35 2.36 -20.96
N ARG A 18 -20.52 2.98 -21.80
CA ARG A 18 -19.79 2.26 -22.86
C ARG A 18 -18.67 1.36 -22.30
N GLY A 19 -18.11 1.69 -21.14
CA GLY A 19 -17.24 0.82 -20.35
C GLY A 19 -17.98 -0.41 -19.82
N ASP A 20 -19.08 -0.19 -19.10
CA ASP A 20 -19.90 -1.26 -18.50
C ASP A 20 -20.47 -2.25 -19.54
N ILE A 21 -20.88 -1.75 -20.72
CA ILE A 21 -21.34 -2.60 -21.82
C ILE A 21 -20.18 -3.42 -22.44
N ARG A 22 -18.93 -2.92 -22.36
CA ARG A 22 -17.76 -3.61 -22.93
C ARG A 22 -17.23 -4.68 -21.98
N THR A 23 -17.19 -4.44 -20.67
CA THR A 23 -16.86 -5.47 -19.66
C THR A 23 -17.89 -6.60 -19.69
N SER A 24 -19.18 -6.27 -19.75
CA SER A 24 -20.28 -7.24 -19.87
C SER A 24 -20.17 -8.16 -21.10
N LYS A 25 -19.47 -7.76 -22.17
CA LYS A 25 -19.24 -8.61 -23.36
C LYS A 25 -18.05 -9.56 -23.24
N ASN A 26 -17.11 -9.29 -22.33
CA ASN A 26 -15.92 -10.12 -22.14
C ASN A 26 -16.10 -11.19 -21.05
N GLY A 27 -17.18 -11.13 -20.26
CA GLY A 27 -17.49 -12.09 -19.20
C GLY A 27 -16.74 -11.85 -17.87
N GLU A 28 -15.82 -10.88 -17.83
CA GLU A 28 -15.13 -10.46 -16.61
C GLU A 28 -16.01 -9.56 -15.75
N SER A 29 -16.12 -9.82 -14.46
CA SER A 29 -16.83 -8.92 -13.56
C SER A 29 -15.98 -7.69 -13.24
N PRO A 30 -16.59 -6.54 -12.88
CA PRO A 30 -15.83 -5.37 -12.41
C PRO A 30 -14.96 -5.64 -11.18
N LEU A 31 -15.27 -6.68 -10.40
CA LEU A 31 -14.47 -7.10 -9.25
C LEU A 31 -13.20 -7.84 -9.69
N ASP A 32 -13.27 -8.67 -10.73
CA ASP A 32 -12.12 -9.44 -11.22
C ASP A 32 -11.03 -8.49 -11.77
N SER A 33 -11.43 -7.47 -12.54
CA SER A 33 -10.50 -6.46 -13.06
C SER A 33 -9.88 -5.62 -11.93
N LEU A 34 -10.66 -5.25 -10.91
CA LEU A 34 -10.16 -4.56 -9.72
C LEU A 34 -9.17 -5.40 -8.91
N LEU A 35 -9.40 -6.71 -8.79
CA LEU A 35 -8.50 -7.64 -8.10
C LEU A 35 -7.16 -7.79 -8.84
N VAL A 36 -7.18 -7.98 -10.16
CA VAL A 36 -5.96 -8.03 -10.99
C VAL A 36 -5.18 -6.72 -10.86
N ASP A 37 -5.84 -5.57 -10.95
CA ASP A 37 -5.20 -4.26 -10.80
C ASP A 37 -4.59 -4.08 -9.41
N ALA A 38 -5.29 -4.48 -8.35
CA ALA A 38 -4.78 -4.41 -6.98
C ALA A 38 -3.55 -5.31 -6.75
N ILE A 39 -3.52 -6.50 -7.36
CA ILE A 39 -2.37 -7.41 -7.30
C ILE A 39 -1.17 -6.79 -8.02
N VAL A 40 -1.33 -6.35 -9.27
CA VAL A 40 -0.23 -5.79 -10.08
C VAL A 40 0.30 -4.49 -9.46
N ILE A 41 -0.60 -3.53 -9.17
CA ILE A 41 -0.23 -2.22 -8.61
C ILE A 41 0.28 -2.35 -7.18
N GLY A 42 -0.31 -3.24 -6.36
CA GLY A 42 0.12 -3.48 -4.98
C GLY A 42 1.50 -4.12 -4.88
N CYS A 43 1.79 -5.14 -5.69
CA CYS A 43 3.13 -5.72 -5.79
C CYS A 43 4.16 -4.70 -6.27
N GLY A 44 3.85 -3.95 -7.34
CA GLY A 44 4.76 -2.93 -7.87
C GLY A 44 5.02 -1.78 -6.87
N ALA A 45 3.99 -1.31 -6.17
CA ALA A 45 4.11 -0.27 -5.16
C ALA A 45 4.95 -0.71 -3.95
N THR A 46 4.77 -1.96 -3.52
CA THR A 46 5.57 -2.57 -2.45
C THR A 46 7.04 -2.68 -2.87
N LEU A 47 7.29 -3.17 -4.08
CA LEU A 47 8.65 -3.26 -4.64
C LEU A 47 9.34 -1.89 -4.75
N VAL A 48 8.64 -0.84 -5.18
CA VAL A 48 9.20 0.53 -5.22
C VAL A 48 9.58 1.01 -3.82
N MET A 49 8.76 0.77 -2.81
CA MET A 49 9.08 1.08 -1.41
C MET A 49 10.32 0.30 -0.93
N ASP A 50 10.42 -0.99 -1.26
CA ASP A 50 11.57 -1.84 -0.90
C ASP A 50 12.87 -1.36 -1.57
N LEU A 51 12.81 -0.99 -2.85
CA LEU A 51 13.94 -0.42 -3.59
C LEU A 51 14.41 0.92 -3.00
N VAL A 52 13.48 1.79 -2.60
CA VAL A 52 13.80 3.03 -1.87
C VAL A 52 14.44 2.71 -0.52
N ALA A 53 13.94 1.71 0.21
CA ALA A 53 14.53 1.28 1.48
C ALA A 53 15.97 0.75 1.32
N VAL A 54 16.24 -0.04 0.27
CA VAL A 54 17.60 -0.50 -0.09
C VAL A 54 18.51 0.67 -0.46
N LEU A 55 18.01 1.64 -1.23
CA LEU A 55 18.76 2.84 -1.63
C LEU A 55 19.15 3.70 -0.41
N LEU A 56 18.20 3.96 0.49
CA LEU A 56 18.43 4.72 1.74
C LEU A 56 19.42 4.01 2.67
N ASN A 57 19.36 2.68 2.74
CA ASN A 57 20.34 1.91 3.51
C ASN A 57 21.75 1.98 2.89
N ARG A 58 21.87 1.94 1.55
CA ARG A 58 23.17 2.04 0.86
C ARG A 58 23.80 3.42 0.93
N ILE A 59 23.01 4.51 0.83
CA ILE A 59 23.53 5.88 0.80
C ILE A 59 23.70 6.46 2.22
N PHE A 60 22.75 6.21 3.12
CA PHE A 60 22.68 6.88 4.43
C PHE A 60 22.80 5.93 5.63
N GLY A 61 23.01 4.62 5.41
CA GLY A 61 23.05 3.63 6.49
C GLY A 61 21.70 3.42 7.20
N LEU A 62 20.61 3.94 6.63
CA LEU A 62 19.27 3.89 7.22
C LEU A 62 18.61 2.52 7.00
N ARG A 63 18.97 1.54 7.83
CA ARG A 63 18.37 0.18 7.82
C ARG A 63 16.84 0.25 7.83
N SER A 64 16.20 -0.53 6.97
CA SER A 64 14.74 -0.67 6.89
C SER A 64 14.14 -1.34 8.14
N LEU A 65 12.83 -1.56 8.13
CA LEU A 65 12.23 -2.54 9.04
C LEU A 65 12.76 -3.94 8.70
N ASP A 66 12.98 -4.77 9.72
CA ASP A 66 13.29 -6.18 9.54
C ASP A 66 11.96 -6.96 9.38
N TYR A 67 11.71 -7.46 8.18
CA TYR A 67 10.49 -8.24 7.90
C TYR A 67 10.42 -9.55 8.69
N GLY A 68 11.55 -10.09 9.18
CA GLY A 68 11.53 -11.21 10.12
C GLY A 68 10.71 -10.92 11.38
N LEU A 69 10.73 -9.67 11.87
CA LEU A 69 9.91 -9.25 13.01
C LEU A 69 8.42 -9.16 12.66
N VAL A 70 8.09 -8.77 11.41
CA VAL A 70 6.71 -8.75 10.89
C VAL A 70 6.17 -10.18 10.78
N GLY A 71 6.98 -11.12 10.28
CA GLY A 71 6.57 -12.53 10.23
C GLY A 71 6.52 -13.20 11.60
N ARG A 72 7.39 -12.82 12.54
CA ARG A 72 7.33 -13.27 13.93
C ARG A 72 6.04 -12.81 14.60
N TRP A 73 5.68 -11.54 14.44
CA TRP A 73 4.40 -11.01 14.90
C TRP A 73 3.22 -11.71 14.22
N GLY A 74 3.23 -11.84 12.89
CA GLY A 74 2.18 -12.51 12.13
C GLY A 74 1.96 -13.98 12.52
N TYR A 75 3.03 -14.69 12.87
CA TYR A 75 2.94 -16.03 13.45
C TYR A 75 2.36 -16.00 14.86
N SER A 76 2.85 -15.10 15.74
CA SER A 76 2.32 -14.93 17.10
C SER A 76 0.84 -14.53 17.14
N LEU A 77 0.29 -13.88 16.11
CA LEU A 77 -1.15 -13.65 15.97
C LEU A 77 -1.95 -14.96 15.91
N LEU A 78 -1.42 -16.01 15.27
CA LEU A 78 -2.05 -17.34 15.20
C LEU A 78 -2.08 -18.03 16.58
N GLU A 79 -1.13 -17.68 17.44
CA GLU A 79 -1.04 -18.12 18.84
C GLU A 79 -1.80 -17.18 19.81
N GLY A 80 -2.57 -16.22 19.28
CA GLY A 80 -3.36 -15.26 20.06
C GLY A 80 -2.55 -14.12 20.70
N LYS A 81 -1.24 -14.01 20.43
CA LYS A 81 -0.37 -12.99 20.99
C LYS A 81 -0.22 -11.80 20.03
N PHE A 82 -1.00 -10.75 20.30
CA PHE A 82 -0.99 -9.51 19.51
C PHE A 82 0.11 -8.51 19.92
N PHE A 83 0.37 -8.37 21.23
CA PHE A 83 1.31 -7.39 21.78
C PHE A 83 2.60 -8.05 22.30
N HIS A 84 3.72 -7.37 22.08
CA HIS A 84 5.05 -7.79 22.47
C HIS A 84 5.79 -6.64 23.16
N HIS A 85 6.57 -6.95 24.20
CA HIS A 85 7.27 -5.95 25.01
C HIS A 85 8.73 -6.34 25.26
N PRO A 86 9.65 -6.09 24.30
CA PRO A 86 9.44 -5.74 22.90
C PRO A 86 9.40 -6.99 21.99
N ILE A 87 9.06 -6.82 20.70
CA ILE A 87 9.12 -7.91 19.69
C ILE A 87 10.50 -8.58 19.61
N PHE A 88 11.58 -7.82 19.81
CA PHE A 88 12.96 -8.33 19.78
C PHE A 88 13.25 -9.39 20.85
N ALA A 89 12.53 -9.37 21.97
CA ALA A 89 12.66 -10.36 23.05
C ALA A 89 11.76 -11.60 22.84
N THR A 90 10.92 -11.61 21.80
CA THR A 90 10.14 -12.81 21.44
C THR A 90 11.03 -13.77 20.66
N PRO A 91 11.04 -15.08 20.97
CA PRO A 91 11.85 -16.06 20.26
C PRO A 91 11.65 -16.02 18.73
N PRO A 92 12.71 -16.20 17.92
CA PRO A 92 12.58 -16.33 16.47
C PRO A 92 11.74 -17.54 16.08
N VAL A 93 10.93 -17.42 15.04
CA VAL A 93 10.10 -18.53 14.53
C VAL A 93 10.60 -19.03 13.18
N ARG A 94 10.38 -20.31 12.90
CA ARG A 94 10.85 -20.95 11.67
C ARG A 94 10.20 -20.26 10.46
N HIS A 95 11.02 -19.87 9.49
CA HIS A 95 10.61 -19.13 8.28
C HIS A 95 10.02 -17.72 8.53
N GLU A 96 10.28 -17.07 9.68
CA GLU A 96 9.75 -15.72 9.98
C GLU A 96 10.03 -14.68 8.88
N MET A 97 11.19 -14.75 8.22
CA MET A 97 11.50 -13.86 7.10
C MET A 97 10.53 -14.05 5.92
N LEU A 98 10.23 -15.30 5.53
CA LEU A 98 9.31 -15.60 4.43
C LEU A 98 7.87 -15.17 4.76
N ILE A 99 7.42 -15.44 5.98
CA ILE A 99 6.11 -14.99 6.48
C ILE A 99 6.04 -13.46 6.45
N GLY A 100 7.11 -12.78 6.87
CA GLY A 100 7.22 -11.32 6.84
C GLY A 100 7.11 -10.72 5.45
N TRP A 101 7.85 -11.25 4.48
CA TRP A 101 7.75 -10.83 3.08
C TRP A 101 6.35 -11.09 2.49
N ALA A 102 5.75 -12.24 2.78
CA ALA A 102 4.40 -12.56 2.32
C ALA A 102 3.36 -11.59 2.90
N LEU A 103 3.39 -11.33 4.20
CA LEU A 103 2.50 -10.36 4.86
C LEU A 103 2.70 -8.94 4.33
N HIS A 104 3.94 -8.52 4.11
CA HIS A 104 4.27 -7.20 3.56
C HIS A 104 3.64 -6.98 2.18
N TYR A 105 3.78 -7.94 1.26
CA TYR A 105 3.17 -7.86 -0.07
C TYR A 105 1.64 -7.99 -0.02
N LEU A 106 1.09 -8.86 0.82
CA LEU A 106 -0.37 -8.97 1.00
C LEU A 106 -1.00 -7.67 1.54
N ILE A 107 -0.34 -6.99 2.48
CA ILE A 107 -0.77 -5.68 3.00
C ILE A 107 -0.68 -4.61 1.90
N GLY A 108 0.38 -4.62 1.08
CA GLY A 108 0.52 -3.74 -0.08
C GLY A 108 -0.60 -3.92 -1.12
N ILE A 109 -0.96 -5.16 -1.44
CA ILE A 109 -2.10 -5.51 -2.31
C ILE A 109 -3.43 -5.04 -1.68
N ALA A 110 -3.64 -5.27 -0.38
CA ALA A 110 -4.84 -4.82 0.31
C ALA A 110 -4.99 -3.28 0.31
N PHE A 111 -3.90 -2.54 0.51
CA PHE A 111 -3.90 -1.09 0.40
C PHE A 111 -4.14 -0.60 -1.04
N ALA A 112 -3.54 -1.25 -2.05
CA ALA A 112 -3.82 -0.93 -3.45
C ALA A 112 -5.28 -1.19 -3.82
N PHE A 113 -5.88 -2.30 -3.36
CA PHE A 113 -7.29 -2.60 -3.52
C PHE A 113 -8.18 -1.50 -2.91
N LEU A 114 -7.94 -1.13 -1.66
CA LEU A 114 -8.70 -0.07 -0.98
C LEU A 114 -8.60 1.28 -1.70
N PHE A 115 -7.41 1.63 -2.19
CA PHE A 115 -7.20 2.85 -2.97
C PHE A 115 -7.98 2.83 -4.30
N LEU A 116 -7.85 1.76 -5.09
CA LEU A 116 -8.53 1.63 -6.38
C LEU A 116 -10.05 1.55 -6.22
N ALA A 117 -10.54 0.88 -5.18
CA ALA A 117 -11.97 0.85 -4.84
C ALA A 117 -12.51 2.24 -4.46
N ALA A 118 -11.72 3.06 -3.77
CA ALA A 118 -12.10 4.43 -3.40
C ALA A 118 -12.02 5.42 -4.58
N MET A 119 -11.04 5.25 -5.49
CA MET A 119 -10.82 6.14 -6.63
C MET A 119 -11.64 5.76 -7.88
N GLY A 120 -12.07 4.50 -7.99
CA GLY A 120 -12.74 3.94 -9.16
C GLY A 120 -11.81 3.64 -10.33
N THR A 121 -12.32 2.86 -11.28
CA THR A 121 -11.57 2.38 -12.47
C THR A 121 -10.97 3.50 -13.31
N GLY A 122 -11.61 4.67 -13.36
CA GLY A 122 -11.13 5.83 -14.11
C GLY A 122 -9.75 6.35 -13.67
N TRP A 123 -9.37 6.17 -12.39
CA TRP A 123 -8.04 6.58 -11.94
C TRP A 123 -6.93 5.68 -12.49
N ARG A 124 -7.17 4.36 -12.64
CA ARG A 124 -6.18 3.42 -13.21
C ARG A 124 -5.89 3.72 -14.69
N VAL A 125 -6.84 4.32 -15.42
CA VAL A 125 -6.66 4.71 -16.83
C VAL A 125 -5.90 6.04 -16.97
N SER A 126 -6.03 6.96 -16.02
CA SER A 126 -5.31 8.25 -16.01
C SER A 126 -4.72 8.53 -14.62
N PRO A 127 -3.64 7.81 -14.24
CA PRO A 127 -3.13 7.82 -12.87
C PRO A 127 -2.45 9.15 -12.54
N SER A 128 -3.04 9.85 -11.57
CA SER A 128 -2.54 11.13 -11.05
C SER A 128 -1.78 10.93 -9.74
N LEU A 129 -0.60 11.55 -9.63
CA LEU A 129 0.33 11.35 -8.50
C LEU A 129 -0.22 11.82 -7.15
N PHE A 130 -0.92 12.95 -7.11
CA PHE A 130 -1.38 13.59 -5.87
C PHE A 130 -2.23 12.68 -4.97
N PRO A 131 -3.35 12.07 -5.43
CA PRO A 131 -4.15 11.18 -4.57
C PRO A 131 -3.36 9.93 -4.12
N ALA A 132 -2.42 9.42 -4.91
CA ALA A 132 -1.60 8.28 -4.53
C ALA A 132 -0.60 8.62 -3.41
N LEU A 133 0.02 9.81 -3.45
CA LEU A 133 0.87 10.31 -2.35
C LEU A 133 0.06 10.60 -1.07
N VAL A 134 -1.12 11.19 -1.22
CA VAL A 134 -2.04 11.47 -0.10
C VAL A 134 -2.48 10.16 0.56
N PHE A 135 -2.88 9.16 -0.23
CA PHE A 135 -3.21 7.83 0.29
C PHE A 135 -2.00 7.14 0.94
N GLY A 136 -0.82 7.22 0.33
CA GLY A 136 0.44 6.80 0.92
C GLY A 136 0.62 7.40 2.32
N ALA A 137 0.55 8.73 2.47
CA ALA A 137 0.63 9.39 3.76
C ALA A 137 -0.44 8.93 4.76
N PHE A 138 -1.68 8.66 4.33
CA PHE A 138 -2.72 8.08 5.19
C PHE A 138 -2.40 6.67 5.69
N THR A 139 -1.79 5.80 4.86
CA THR A 139 -1.44 4.43 5.27
C THR A 139 -0.42 4.37 6.42
N VAL A 140 0.27 5.47 6.74
CA VAL A 140 1.12 5.62 7.95
C VAL A 140 0.34 5.40 9.26
N ALA A 141 -1.00 5.53 9.25
CA ALA A 141 -1.83 5.16 10.39
C ALA A 141 -1.62 3.70 10.82
N ALA A 142 -1.40 2.77 9.87
CA ALA A 142 -1.21 1.35 10.17
C ALA A 142 0.04 1.09 11.03
N PRO A 143 1.26 1.53 10.68
CA PRO A 143 2.39 1.36 11.59
C PRO A 143 2.24 2.17 12.88
N PHE A 144 1.65 3.37 12.85
CA PHE A 144 1.58 4.23 14.05
C PHE A 144 0.62 3.71 15.13
N PHE A 145 -0.51 3.11 14.75
CA PHE A 145 -1.54 2.67 15.69
C PHE A 145 -1.67 1.15 15.84
N ILE A 146 -1.11 0.37 14.91
CA ILE A 146 -1.15 -1.10 14.96
C ILE A 146 0.26 -1.65 15.19
N LEU A 147 1.16 -1.54 14.21
CA LEU A 147 2.44 -2.28 14.22
C LEU A 147 3.40 -1.81 15.32
N GLN A 148 3.57 -0.51 15.51
CA GLN A 148 4.50 0.03 16.52
C GLN A 148 4.02 -0.23 17.95
N PRO A 149 2.72 -0.05 18.30
CA PRO A 149 2.18 -0.55 19.56
C PRO A 149 2.34 -2.06 19.74
N ALA A 150 2.01 -2.87 18.74
CA ALA A 150 2.13 -4.33 18.78
C ALA A 150 3.57 -4.80 19.02
N PHE A 151 4.56 -4.09 18.47
CA PHE A 151 5.99 -4.40 18.65
C PHE A 151 6.58 -3.91 19.99
N GLY A 152 5.80 -3.16 20.78
CA GLY A 152 6.24 -2.55 22.03
C GLY A 152 6.93 -1.20 21.87
N ALA A 153 6.91 -0.60 20.68
CA ALA A 153 7.45 0.74 20.43
C ALA A 153 6.47 1.87 20.79
N GLY A 154 5.23 1.54 21.19
CA GLY A 154 4.19 2.50 21.54
C GLY A 154 3.55 3.21 20.34
N VAL A 155 2.51 4.01 20.61
CA VAL A 155 1.78 4.76 19.58
C VAL A 155 2.71 5.76 18.89
N ALA A 156 2.74 5.72 17.55
CA ALA A 156 3.66 6.47 16.72
C ALA A 156 5.13 6.37 17.21
N ALA A 157 5.56 5.16 17.57
CA ALA A 157 6.91 4.85 18.05
C ALA A 157 7.36 5.71 19.26
N SER A 158 6.44 6.12 20.13
CA SER A 158 6.71 6.98 21.30
C SER A 158 7.74 6.42 22.28
N GLN A 159 7.90 5.10 22.35
CA GLN A 159 8.86 4.38 23.21
C GLN A 159 10.10 3.89 22.45
N ALA A 160 10.26 4.23 21.16
CA ALA A 160 11.46 3.88 20.41
C ALA A 160 12.67 4.74 20.84
N PRO A 161 13.92 4.25 20.73
CA PRO A 161 15.11 5.03 21.12
C PRO A 161 15.30 6.37 20.39
N LYS A 162 14.70 6.54 19.20
CA LYS A 162 14.71 7.79 18.41
C LYS A 162 13.33 8.01 17.75
N PRO A 163 12.30 8.47 18.49
CA PRO A 163 10.91 8.50 18.00
C PRO A 163 10.72 9.33 16.72
N GLY A 164 11.33 10.52 16.65
CA GLY A 164 11.25 11.38 15.47
C GLY A 164 11.81 10.72 14.20
N LEU A 165 12.94 10.03 14.32
CA LEU A 165 13.54 9.28 13.20
C LEU A 165 12.69 8.07 12.80
N ALA A 166 12.10 7.35 13.76
CA ALA A 166 11.18 6.25 13.48
C ALA A 166 9.94 6.73 12.71
N ARG A 167 9.33 7.84 13.14
CA ARG A 167 8.19 8.48 12.45
C ARG A 167 8.55 8.93 11.04
N ALA A 168 9.68 9.62 10.87
CA ALA A 168 10.15 10.08 9.57
C ALA A 168 10.40 8.91 8.60
N LYS A 169 10.99 7.81 9.08
CA LYS A 169 11.19 6.60 8.26
C LYS A 169 9.87 5.93 7.86
N SER A 170 8.88 5.86 8.76
CA SER A 170 7.53 5.37 8.39
C SER A 170 6.89 6.28 7.35
N LEU A 171 6.90 7.59 7.53
CA LEU A 171 6.33 8.51 6.55
C LEU A 171 7.03 8.39 5.18
N LEU A 172 8.36 8.30 5.15
CA LEU A 172 9.12 8.15 3.91
C LEU A 172 8.82 6.83 3.18
N ALA A 173 8.72 5.71 3.92
CA ALA A 173 8.36 4.41 3.34
C ALA A 173 6.93 4.43 2.74
N HIS A 174 5.97 5.00 3.45
CA HIS A 174 4.59 5.06 2.97
C HIS A 174 4.37 6.11 1.86
N LEU A 175 5.16 7.19 1.82
CA LEU A 175 5.21 8.09 0.66
C LEU A 175 5.86 7.41 -0.56
N SER A 176 6.91 6.58 -0.39
CA SER A 176 7.47 5.82 -1.51
C SER A 176 6.54 4.71 -1.99
N PHE A 177 5.72 4.11 -1.11
CA PHE A 177 4.61 3.25 -1.49
C PHE A 177 3.54 4.00 -2.30
N GLY A 178 3.12 5.20 -1.86
CA GLY A 178 2.19 6.05 -2.62
C GLY A 178 2.72 6.47 -4.00
N PHE A 179 4.01 6.81 -4.09
CA PHE A 179 4.69 7.02 -5.37
C PHE A 179 4.72 5.73 -6.21
N GLY A 180 4.96 4.59 -5.58
CA GLY A 180 4.94 3.26 -6.20
C GLY A 180 3.58 2.87 -6.76
N ILE A 181 2.47 3.23 -6.11
CA ILE A 181 1.11 3.08 -6.67
C ILE A 181 1.00 3.84 -7.99
N TRP A 182 1.44 5.11 -8.01
CA TRP A 182 1.40 5.93 -9.22
C TRP A 182 2.28 5.37 -10.35
N VAL A 183 3.55 5.03 -10.07
CA VAL A 183 4.45 4.44 -11.08
C VAL A 183 3.89 3.12 -11.62
N SER A 184 3.43 2.23 -10.75
CA SER A 184 2.93 0.92 -11.15
C SER A 184 1.64 1.04 -11.97
N ALA A 185 0.74 1.95 -11.58
CA ALA A 185 -0.46 2.25 -12.37
C ALA A 185 -0.12 2.86 -13.74
N ALA A 186 0.84 3.78 -13.81
CA ALA A 186 1.26 4.42 -15.06
C ALA A 186 1.96 3.46 -16.03
N LEU A 187 2.67 2.45 -15.53
CA LEU A 187 3.22 1.36 -16.34
C LEU A 187 2.14 0.35 -16.75
N TRP A 188 1.21 0.04 -15.86
CA TRP A 188 0.12 -0.90 -16.10
C TRP A 188 -0.92 -0.35 -17.10
N SER A 189 -1.17 0.96 -17.09
CA SER A 189 -2.07 1.64 -18.04
C SER A 189 -1.56 1.67 -19.48
N LEU A 190 -0.27 1.35 -19.73
CA LEU A 190 0.26 1.21 -21.10
C LEU A 190 -0.27 -0.03 -21.84
N HIS A 191 -0.97 -0.92 -21.14
CA HIS A 191 -1.50 -2.19 -21.66
C HIS A 191 -3.03 -2.16 -21.80
N VAL A 192 -3.65 -0.97 -21.83
CA VAL A 192 -5.11 -0.72 -21.85
C VAL A 192 -5.49 0.12 -23.07
#